data_AF-Q5MBA4-F1
#
_entry.id   AF-Q5MBA4-F1
#
_cell.length_a   1.000
_cell.length_b   1.000
_cell.length_c   1.000
_cell.angle_alpha   90.00
_cell.angle_beta   90.00
_cell.angle_gamma   90.00
#
_symmetry.space_group_name_H-M   'P 1'
#
loop_
_entity.id
_entity.type
_entity.pdbx_description
1 polymer ?
#
loop_
_entity_poly.entity_id
_entity_poly.type
_entity_poly.pdbx_seq_one_letter_code
_entity_poly.pdbx_strand_id
1 'polypeptide(L)'
;MSKPIRLILCGTLLLCCCKGYQVSIVPTEAQTHSRAKKALDNLQKENDKTQEKITLTADEQKKFDSLKHAFEKVIEKLQDQIQGCQNGNKSKCNNFWTWLDGHIQKQKELANAFTKVYEFLEDKRKKHENNKTFDSYISDAIDCKVNNQCNNADNKYGTGNNDIEQFFRGVLNDISTKNHNEEMFECLKKELLDSTNHVAGLTANWQ
;
A
#
# COMPACT_ATOMS: atom_id res chain seq x y z
N MET A 1 1.09 -58.63 4.05
CA MET A 1 2.54 -58.31 4.12
C MET A 1 2.68 -56.81 4.09
N SER A 2 2.85 -56.25 5.27
CA SER A 2 2.99 -54.82 5.58
C SER A 2 4.45 -54.40 5.53
N LYS A 3 4.74 -53.28 4.86
CA LYS A 3 5.98 -52.51 5.07
C LYS A 3 5.64 -51.03 5.03
N PRO A 4 5.72 -50.33 6.17
CA PRO A 4 6.09 -48.93 6.18
C PRO A 4 7.36 -48.73 7.01
N ILE A 5 7.84 -47.48 6.96
CA ILE A 5 8.87 -46.84 7.80
C ILE A 5 10.19 -46.60 7.08
N ARG A 6 10.47 -45.31 6.85
CA ARG A 6 11.50 -44.55 7.59
C ARG A 6 11.21 -43.05 7.50
N LEU A 7 10.52 -42.53 8.52
CA LEU A 7 10.65 -41.13 8.95
C LEU A 7 12.09 -40.96 9.47
N ILE A 8 12.82 -39.98 8.96
CA ILE A 8 14.05 -39.50 9.60
C ILE A 8 13.84 -38.02 9.90
N LEU A 9 13.50 -37.74 11.15
CA LEU A 9 13.62 -36.44 11.79
C LEU A 9 15.11 -36.06 11.80
N CYS A 10 15.52 -35.04 11.03
CA CYS A 10 16.80 -34.37 11.23
C CYS A 10 16.57 -33.14 12.11
N GLY A 11 16.51 -33.36 13.42
CA GLY A 11 16.69 -32.31 14.42
C GLY A 11 18.16 -32.25 14.80
N THR A 12 18.85 -31.17 14.44
CA THR A 12 20.11 -30.79 15.08
C THR A 12 20.06 -29.32 15.44
N LEU A 13 19.85 -29.06 16.74
CA LEU A 13 20.13 -27.79 17.38
C LEU A 13 21.60 -27.44 17.13
N LEU A 14 21.87 -26.37 16.39
CA LEU A 14 23.16 -25.71 16.38
C LEU A 14 23.17 -24.65 17.49
N LEU A 15 23.42 -25.10 18.72
CA LEU A 15 23.90 -24.24 19.80
C LEU A 15 25.36 -23.92 19.50
N CYS A 16 25.60 -22.75 18.89
CA CYS A 16 26.94 -22.21 18.73
C CYS A 16 27.51 -21.86 20.13
N CYS A 17 28.56 -22.61 20.50
CA CYS A 17 29.37 -22.43 21.68
C CYS A 17 29.96 -21.00 21.77
N CYS A 18 29.51 -20.21 22.75
CA CYS A 18 30.35 -19.15 23.30
C CYS A 18 31.22 -19.76 24.40
N LYS A 19 32.54 -19.82 24.13
CA LYS A 19 33.56 -20.25 25.10
C LYS A 19 33.48 -19.35 26.34
N GLY A 20 33.06 -19.91 27.47
CA GLY A 20 33.28 -19.30 28.78
C GLY A 20 34.76 -19.37 29.12
N TYR A 21 35.46 -18.25 28.97
CA TYR A 21 36.80 -18.06 29.50
C TYR A 21 36.74 -18.15 31.03
N GLN A 22 37.41 -19.13 31.64
CA GLN A 22 37.65 -19.07 33.09
C GLN A 22 38.78 -18.07 33.35
N VAL A 23 38.41 -16.90 33.87
CA VAL A 23 39.35 -15.99 34.49
C VAL A 23 39.43 -16.38 35.97
N SER A 24 40.62 -16.79 36.40
CA SER A 24 40.94 -16.98 37.81
C SER A 24 40.93 -15.60 38.48
N ILE A 25 39.99 -15.38 39.41
CA ILE A 25 39.90 -14.12 40.16
C ILE A 25 40.69 -14.32 41.46
N VAL A 26 41.88 -13.72 41.51
CA VAL A 26 42.51 -13.32 42.78
C VAL A 26 41.77 -12.05 43.24
N PRO A 27 41.31 -11.96 44.50
CA PRO A 27 40.62 -10.77 44.96
C PRO A 27 41.64 -9.66 45.20
N THR A 28 41.52 -8.56 44.47
CA THR A 28 42.11 -7.29 44.87
C THR A 28 41.05 -6.22 44.70
N GLU A 29 40.62 -5.69 45.85
CA GLU A 29 39.74 -4.54 45.96
C GLU A 29 40.38 -3.33 45.28
N ALA A 30 39.74 -2.77 44.25
CA ALA A 30 39.63 -1.33 44.00
C ALA A 30 38.84 -1.06 42.70
N GLN A 31 37.58 -0.67 42.89
CA GLN A 31 36.87 0.37 42.14
C GLN A 31 37.20 0.59 40.64
N THR A 32 36.28 0.22 39.74
CA THR A 32 35.82 1.09 38.62
C THR A 32 34.62 0.49 37.85
N HIS A 33 33.49 0.24 38.53
CA HIS A 33 32.27 -0.24 37.89
C HIS A 33 31.47 0.84 37.10
N SER A 34 31.89 2.12 37.07
CA SER A 34 31.09 3.19 36.44
C SER A 34 31.38 3.41 34.94
N ARG A 35 32.53 2.97 34.42
CA ARG A 35 32.95 3.28 33.03
C ARG A 35 32.35 2.31 31.99
N ALA A 36 32.24 1.03 32.34
CA ALA A 36 31.65 0.00 31.46
C ALA A 36 30.13 0.19 31.29
N LYS A 37 29.42 0.59 32.34
CA LYS A 37 27.98 0.89 32.28
C LYS A 37 27.69 2.11 31.41
N LYS A 38 28.50 3.17 31.52
CA LYS A 38 28.41 4.34 30.63
C LYS A 38 28.69 4.03 29.16
N ALA A 39 29.60 3.09 28.86
CA ALA A 39 29.89 2.69 27.49
C ALA A 39 28.74 1.89 26.87
N LEU A 40 28.11 0.98 27.63
CA LEU A 40 26.93 0.23 27.20
C LEU A 40 25.70 1.15 27.06
N ASP A 41 25.48 2.05 28.03
CA ASP A 41 24.40 3.05 27.98
C ASP A 41 24.60 4.06 26.84
N ASN A 42 25.85 4.36 26.45
CA ASN A 42 26.15 5.22 25.30
C ASN A 42 25.97 4.49 23.96
N LEU A 43 26.32 3.21 23.85
CA LEU A 43 26.01 2.37 22.68
C LEU A 43 24.50 2.21 22.49
N GLN A 44 23.75 2.08 23.59
CA GLN A 44 22.29 1.97 23.58
C GLN A 44 21.65 3.33 23.24
N LYS A 45 22.23 4.45 23.69
CA LYS A 45 21.82 5.81 23.30
C LYS A 45 22.22 6.22 21.88
N GLU A 46 23.27 5.63 21.30
CA GLU A 46 23.64 5.84 19.90
C GLU A 46 22.72 5.08 18.96
N ASN A 47 22.22 3.89 19.36
CA ASN A 47 21.24 3.14 18.57
C ASN A 47 19.82 3.74 18.66
N ASP A 48 19.50 4.49 19.73
CA ASP A 48 18.25 5.26 19.88
C ASP A 48 18.24 6.60 19.14
N LYS A 49 19.39 7.06 18.61
CA LYS A 49 19.44 8.25 17.77
C LYS A 49 19.23 7.85 16.31
N THR A 50 18.07 8.25 15.79
CA THR A 50 17.67 8.23 14.37
C THR A 50 17.29 6.87 13.77
N GLN A 51 16.45 6.08 14.44
CA GLN A 51 15.45 5.34 13.67
C GLN A 51 14.32 6.33 13.33
N GLU A 52 14.51 7.08 12.24
CA GLU A 52 13.53 8.03 11.74
C GLU A 52 12.21 7.26 11.57
N LYS A 53 11.20 7.60 12.38
CA LYS A 53 9.90 6.93 12.31
C LYS A 53 9.36 7.19 10.92
N ILE A 54 9.35 6.16 10.07
CA ILE A 54 8.83 6.25 8.71
C ILE A 54 7.39 6.76 8.82
N THR A 55 7.16 7.94 8.28
CA THR A 55 5.88 8.63 8.27
C THR A 55 5.66 9.18 6.87
N LEU A 56 4.40 9.31 6.48
CA LEU A 56 4.02 9.98 5.24
C LEU A 56 4.17 11.49 5.43
N THR A 57 4.70 12.16 4.40
CA THR A 57 4.55 13.62 4.30
C THR A 57 3.08 13.97 4.09
N ALA A 58 2.71 15.23 4.33
CA ALA A 58 1.32 15.68 4.12
C ALA A 58 0.83 15.47 2.68
N ASP A 59 1.71 15.67 1.69
CA ASP A 59 1.39 15.43 0.28
C ASP A 59 1.21 13.93 -0.03
N GLU A 60 2.10 13.08 0.49
CA GLU A 60 1.99 11.63 0.35
C GLU A 60 0.72 11.08 1.00
N GLN A 61 0.40 11.55 2.21
CA GLN A 61 -0.83 11.18 2.92
C GLN A 61 -2.06 11.57 2.11
N LYS A 62 -2.12 12.81 1.61
CA LYS A 62 -3.23 13.29 0.80
C LYS A 62 -3.45 12.44 -0.45
N LYS A 63 -2.39 12.13 -1.20
CA LYS A 63 -2.47 11.30 -2.42
C LYS A 63 -2.90 9.87 -2.09
N PHE A 64 -2.35 9.29 -1.02
CA PHE A 64 -2.73 7.96 -0.58
C PHE A 64 -4.19 7.88 -0.14
N ASP A 65 -4.66 8.85 0.64
CA ASP A 65 -6.05 8.91 1.11
C ASP A 65 -7.01 9.07 -0.08
N SER A 66 -6.70 9.95 -1.02
CA SER A 66 -7.50 10.10 -2.24
C SER A 66 -7.51 8.84 -3.11
N LEU A 67 -6.37 8.13 -3.21
CA LEU A 67 -6.28 6.86 -3.92
C LEU A 67 -7.18 5.81 -3.25
N LYS A 68 -7.05 5.65 -1.93
CA LYS A 68 -7.83 4.72 -1.12
C LYS A 68 -9.32 5.04 -1.23
N HIS A 69 -9.70 6.30 -1.09
CA HIS A 69 -11.07 6.79 -1.23
C HIS A 69 -11.68 6.38 -2.58
N ALA A 70 -10.95 6.59 -3.68
CA ALA A 70 -11.43 6.24 -5.02
C ALA A 70 -11.72 4.74 -5.14
N PHE A 71 -10.82 3.89 -4.65
CA PHE A 71 -11.03 2.43 -4.69
C PHE A 71 -12.11 1.95 -3.73
N GLU A 72 -12.21 2.50 -2.52
CA GLU A 72 -13.30 2.20 -1.59
C GLU A 72 -14.65 2.54 -2.20
N LYS A 73 -14.74 3.67 -2.90
CA LYS A 73 -15.94 4.07 -3.63
C LYS A 73 -16.30 3.07 -4.74
N VAL A 74 -15.32 2.61 -5.53
CA VAL A 74 -15.56 1.57 -6.53
C VAL A 74 -15.99 0.25 -5.88
N ILE A 75 -15.37 -0.17 -4.77
CA ILE A 75 -15.78 -1.38 -4.03
C ILE A 75 -17.22 -1.23 -3.56
N GLU A 76 -17.57 -0.11 -2.93
CA GLU A 76 -18.92 0.15 -2.42
C GLU A 76 -19.99 0.03 -3.52
N LYS A 77 -19.73 0.60 -4.70
CA LYS A 77 -20.74 0.73 -5.76
C LYS A 77 -20.71 -0.37 -6.82
N LEU A 78 -19.55 -0.99 -7.02
CA LEU A 78 -19.26 -1.84 -8.19
C LEU A 78 -18.67 -3.20 -7.80
N GLN A 79 -18.59 -3.56 -6.51
CA GLN A 79 -18.07 -4.88 -6.06
C GLN A 79 -18.67 -6.07 -6.80
N ASP A 80 -19.96 -6.03 -7.15
CA ASP A 80 -20.63 -7.15 -7.82
C ASP A 80 -20.11 -7.38 -9.25
N GLN A 81 -19.53 -6.34 -9.86
CA GLN A 81 -18.90 -6.39 -11.18
C GLN A 81 -17.44 -6.83 -11.14
N ILE A 82 -16.85 -6.98 -9.96
CA ILE A 82 -15.43 -7.26 -9.77
C ILE A 82 -15.29 -8.51 -8.90
N GLN A 83 -14.97 -9.65 -9.52
CA GLN A 83 -15.01 -10.96 -8.87
C GLN A 83 -14.23 -11.01 -7.53
N GLY A 84 -13.02 -10.44 -7.47
CA GLY A 84 -12.24 -10.44 -6.23
C GLY A 84 -12.72 -9.43 -5.17
N CYS A 85 -13.64 -8.53 -5.50
CA CYS A 85 -14.21 -7.57 -4.55
C CYS A 85 -15.60 -7.97 -4.04
N GLN A 86 -16.20 -9.03 -4.59
CA GLN A 86 -17.48 -9.58 -4.10
C GLN A 86 -17.38 -10.03 -2.64
N ASN A 87 -18.54 -10.12 -1.97
CA ASN A 87 -18.71 -10.51 -0.57
C ASN A 87 -18.42 -9.40 0.47
N GLY A 88 -18.55 -8.13 0.10
CA GLY A 88 -18.50 -7.00 1.03
C GLY A 88 -17.21 -7.01 1.85
N ASN A 89 -17.31 -6.82 3.17
CA ASN A 89 -16.15 -6.71 4.07
C ASN A 89 -15.25 -7.96 4.14
N LYS A 90 -15.72 -9.11 3.63
CA LYS A 90 -14.93 -10.34 3.56
C LYS A 90 -14.23 -10.51 2.20
N SER A 91 -14.39 -9.55 1.31
CA SER A 91 -13.78 -9.58 -0.01
C SER A 91 -12.27 -9.47 0.08
N LYS A 92 -11.62 -10.01 -0.94
CA LYS A 92 -10.16 -9.94 -1.08
C LYS A 92 -9.68 -8.50 -1.24
N CYS A 93 -10.46 -7.64 -1.91
CA CYS A 93 -10.16 -6.22 -2.03
C CYS A 93 -10.17 -5.51 -0.67
N ASN A 94 -11.16 -5.79 0.19
CA ASN A 94 -11.19 -5.20 1.54
C ASN A 94 -10.06 -5.72 2.43
N ASN A 95 -9.73 -7.01 2.33
CA ASN A 95 -8.57 -7.59 3.03
C ASN A 95 -7.24 -6.94 2.59
N PHE A 96 -7.10 -6.63 1.31
CA PHE A 96 -5.93 -5.94 0.77
C PHE A 96 -5.77 -4.53 1.36
N TRP A 97 -6.83 -3.71 1.35
CA TRP A 97 -6.78 -2.36 1.93
C TRP A 97 -6.52 -2.38 3.44
N THR A 98 -7.16 -3.32 4.17
CA THR A 98 -6.91 -3.51 5.61
C THR A 98 -5.45 -3.90 5.89
N TRP A 99 -4.87 -4.78 5.07
CA TRP A 99 -3.45 -5.12 5.17
C TRP A 99 -2.56 -3.91 4.87
N LEU A 100 -2.88 -3.13 3.84
CA LEU A 100 -2.09 -1.98 3.41
C LEU A 100 -2.03 -0.88 4.47
N ASP A 101 -3.07 -0.72 5.29
CA ASP A 101 -3.12 0.23 6.42
C ASP A 101 -1.99 0.01 7.44
N GLY A 102 -1.48 -1.22 7.57
CA GLY A 102 -0.34 -1.56 8.42
C GLY A 102 1.05 -1.32 7.79
N HIS A 103 1.12 -0.89 6.53
CA HIS A 103 2.37 -0.87 5.75
C HIS A 103 2.73 0.53 5.22
N ILE A 104 3.18 1.43 6.11
CA ILE A 104 3.47 2.84 5.79
C ILE A 104 4.41 3.01 4.59
N GLN A 105 5.48 2.21 4.49
CA GLN A 105 6.41 2.30 3.36
C GLN A 105 5.73 2.00 2.01
N LYS A 106 4.75 1.06 2.00
CA LYS A 106 3.97 0.73 0.80
C LYS A 106 2.97 1.82 0.46
N GLN A 107 2.35 2.43 1.47
CA GLN A 107 1.49 3.62 1.27
C GLN A 107 2.28 4.74 0.59
N LYS A 108 3.52 4.97 1.03
CA LYS A 108 4.45 5.95 0.44
C LYS A 108 4.78 5.63 -1.02
N GLU A 109 5.08 4.37 -1.33
CA GLU A 109 5.31 3.92 -2.71
C GLU A 109 4.09 4.16 -3.61
N LEU A 110 2.88 3.88 -3.11
CA LEU A 110 1.64 4.08 -3.87
C LEU A 110 1.30 5.56 -4.05
N ALA A 111 1.50 6.40 -3.03
CA ALA A 111 1.33 7.84 -3.16
C ALA A 111 2.23 8.43 -4.26
N ASN A 112 3.49 7.97 -4.30
CA ASN A 112 4.44 8.37 -5.33
C ASN A 112 4.03 7.84 -6.70
N ALA A 113 3.67 6.55 -6.82
CA ALA A 113 3.20 5.96 -8.07
C ALA A 113 1.94 6.63 -8.62
N PHE A 114 1.03 7.06 -7.75
CA PHE A 114 -0.23 7.71 -8.11
C PHE A 114 -0.05 9.16 -8.58
N THR A 115 1.11 9.79 -8.35
CA THR A 115 1.30 11.24 -8.54
C THR A 115 0.87 11.72 -9.93
N LYS A 116 1.27 11.02 -11.00
CA LYS A 116 0.92 11.42 -12.38
C LYS A 116 -0.59 11.40 -12.62
N VAL A 117 -1.27 10.36 -12.15
CA VAL A 117 -2.73 10.23 -12.29
C VAL A 117 -3.44 11.27 -11.43
N TYR A 118 -2.97 11.47 -10.19
CA TYR A 118 -3.50 12.46 -9.27
C TYR A 118 -3.46 13.87 -9.86
N GLU A 119 -2.29 14.30 -10.36
CA GLU A 119 -2.10 15.62 -10.95
C GLU A 119 -2.99 15.82 -12.18
N PHE A 120 -3.06 14.81 -13.05
CA PHE A 120 -3.95 14.84 -14.21
C PHE A 120 -5.42 15.02 -13.81
N LEU A 121 -5.92 14.22 -12.87
CA LEU A 121 -7.30 14.28 -12.40
C LEU A 121 -7.60 15.59 -11.66
N GLU A 122 -6.63 16.11 -10.91
CA GLU A 122 -6.73 17.38 -10.20
C GLU A 122 -6.84 18.56 -11.18
N ASP A 123 -6.10 18.52 -12.29
CA ASP A 123 -6.23 19.52 -13.35
C ASP A 123 -7.61 19.46 -14.04
N LYS A 124 -8.13 18.26 -14.28
CA LYS A 124 -9.51 18.10 -14.80
C LYS A 124 -10.54 18.61 -13.80
N ARG A 125 -10.42 18.28 -12.53
CA ARG A 125 -11.28 18.82 -11.47
C ARG A 125 -11.26 20.34 -11.47
N LYS A 126 -10.09 20.98 -11.49
CA LYS A 126 -9.99 22.46 -11.51
C LYS A 126 -10.65 23.07 -12.74
N LYS A 127 -10.59 22.40 -13.89
CA LYS A 127 -11.21 22.85 -15.14
C LYS A 127 -12.74 22.78 -15.09
N HIS A 128 -13.30 21.73 -14.50
CA HIS A 128 -14.74 21.45 -14.58
C HIS A 128 -15.53 21.72 -13.29
N GLU A 129 -14.91 21.59 -12.12
CA GLU A 129 -15.53 21.61 -10.78
C GLU A 129 -14.56 22.19 -9.74
N ASN A 130 -14.09 23.41 -9.95
CA ASN A 130 -13.04 24.03 -9.12
C ASN A 130 -13.42 24.17 -7.63
N ASN A 131 -14.73 24.22 -7.34
CA ASN A 131 -15.33 24.34 -6.02
C ASN A 131 -15.43 23.01 -5.26
N LYS A 132 -15.22 21.86 -5.92
CA LYS A 132 -15.24 20.54 -5.29
C LYS A 132 -13.85 20.11 -4.82
N THR A 133 -13.81 19.25 -3.81
CA THR A 133 -12.57 18.54 -3.45
C THR A 133 -12.26 17.47 -4.50
N PHE A 134 -11.00 17.00 -4.52
CA PHE A 134 -10.60 15.87 -5.35
C PHE A 134 -11.51 14.66 -5.12
N ASP A 135 -11.67 14.25 -3.85
CA ASP A 135 -12.44 13.06 -3.50
C ASP A 135 -13.92 13.16 -3.86
N SER A 136 -14.54 14.33 -3.70
CA SER A 136 -15.93 14.55 -4.15
C SER A 136 -16.04 14.49 -5.67
N TYR A 137 -15.08 15.07 -6.40
CA TYR A 137 -15.06 15.01 -7.86
C TYR A 137 -14.94 13.57 -8.39
N ILE A 138 -14.06 12.76 -7.79
CA ILE A 138 -13.93 11.33 -8.13
C ILE A 138 -15.20 10.56 -7.75
N SER A 139 -15.77 10.81 -6.56
CA SER A 139 -17.02 10.17 -6.12
C SER A 139 -18.16 10.44 -7.07
N ASP A 140 -18.33 11.70 -7.48
CA ASP A 140 -19.37 12.11 -8.40
C ASP A 140 -19.20 11.41 -9.75
N ALA A 141 -17.96 11.27 -10.24
CA ALA A 141 -17.69 10.54 -11.47
C ALA A 141 -18.14 9.07 -11.36
N ILE A 142 -17.82 8.38 -10.27
CA ILE A 142 -18.22 6.98 -10.07
C ILE A 142 -19.75 6.87 -9.93
N ASP A 143 -20.37 7.69 -9.08
CA ASP A 143 -21.82 7.68 -8.84
C ASP A 143 -22.61 7.99 -10.12
N CYS A 144 -22.13 8.94 -10.90
CA CYS A 144 -22.66 9.31 -12.21
C CYS A 144 -22.78 8.09 -13.14
N LYS A 145 -21.73 7.25 -13.19
CA LYS A 145 -21.73 6.06 -14.05
C LYS A 145 -22.66 4.99 -13.52
N VAL A 146 -22.62 4.73 -12.21
CA VAL A 146 -23.47 3.75 -11.52
C VAL A 146 -24.95 4.06 -11.75
N ASN A 147 -25.34 5.34 -11.68
CA ASN A 147 -26.72 5.77 -11.83
C ASN A 147 -27.15 5.95 -13.30
N ASN A 148 -26.27 5.68 -14.27
CA ASN A 148 -26.49 5.99 -15.69
C ASN A 148 -26.87 7.47 -15.94
N GLN A 149 -26.36 8.38 -15.12
CA GLN A 149 -26.67 9.81 -15.15
C GLN A 149 -25.53 10.66 -15.75
N CYS A 150 -24.54 10.01 -16.36
CA CYS A 150 -23.43 10.74 -17.00
C CYS A 150 -23.85 11.42 -18.28
N ASN A 151 -24.09 12.72 -18.17
CA ASN A 151 -24.01 13.62 -19.30
C ASN A 151 -22.55 14.03 -19.51
N ASN A 152 -21.77 13.20 -20.20
CA ASN A 152 -20.37 13.51 -20.55
C ASN A 152 -20.24 14.42 -21.78
N ALA A 153 -21.28 15.21 -22.12
CA ALA A 153 -21.23 16.12 -23.26
C ALA A 153 -20.16 17.23 -23.10
N ASP A 154 -19.76 17.55 -21.88
CA ASP A 154 -18.73 18.54 -21.54
C ASP A 154 -17.35 17.93 -21.27
N ASN A 155 -17.20 16.62 -21.52
CA ASN A 155 -16.02 15.83 -21.17
C ASN A 155 -15.61 15.94 -19.70
N LYS A 156 -16.56 16.16 -18.79
CA LYS A 156 -16.26 16.36 -17.36
C LYS A 156 -15.64 15.16 -16.68
N TYR A 157 -15.96 13.93 -17.09
CA TYR A 157 -15.41 12.70 -16.48
C TYR A 157 -14.71 11.78 -17.48
N GLY A 158 -14.41 12.29 -18.67
CA GLY A 158 -13.82 11.52 -19.76
C GLY A 158 -14.41 11.91 -21.12
N THR A 159 -13.95 11.26 -22.18
CA THR A 159 -14.34 11.58 -23.56
C THR A 159 -15.31 10.55 -24.11
N GLY A 160 -16.60 10.90 -24.18
CA GLY A 160 -17.66 9.99 -24.63
C GLY A 160 -18.01 8.85 -23.66
N ASN A 161 -17.08 8.47 -22.77
CA ASN A 161 -17.26 7.55 -21.65
C ASN A 161 -16.77 8.18 -20.35
N ASN A 162 -17.06 7.53 -19.22
CA ASN A 162 -16.53 7.91 -17.92
C ASN A 162 -15.17 7.25 -17.72
N ASP A 163 -14.12 7.98 -18.05
CA ASP A 163 -12.74 7.48 -18.04
C ASP A 163 -12.20 7.38 -16.61
N ILE A 164 -12.70 8.20 -15.67
CA ILE A 164 -12.38 8.07 -14.24
C ILE A 164 -12.86 6.72 -13.70
N GLU A 165 -14.14 6.41 -13.89
CA GLU A 165 -14.72 5.16 -13.40
C GLU A 165 -14.03 3.96 -14.05
N GLN A 166 -13.83 4.00 -15.37
CA GLN A 166 -13.16 2.91 -16.08
C GLN A 166 -11.73 2.69 -15.60
N PHE A 167 -10.99 3.76 -15.33
CA PHE A 167 -9.64 3.66 -14.77
C PHE A 167 -9.66 2.94 -13.42
N PHE A 168 -10.42 3.45 -12.44
CA PHE A 168 -10.40 2.86 -11.10
C PHE A 168 -11.00 1.46 -11.06
N ARG A 169 -12.10 1.21 -11.80
CA ARG A 169 -12.68 -0.15 -11.91
C ARG A 169 -11.74 -1.11 -12.61
N GLY A 170 -11.08 -0.68 -13.68
CA GLY A 170 -10.13 -1.48 -14.45
C GLY A 170 -8.93 -1.89 -13.60
N VAL A 171 -8.29 -0.92 -12.95
CA VAL A 171 -7.16 -1.19 -12.03
C VAL A 171 -7.60 -2.12 -10.90
N LEU A 172 -8.75 -1.86 -10.28
CA LEU A 172 -9.25 -2.68 -9.19
C LEU A 172 -9.52 -4.13 -9.64
N ASN A 173 -10.08 -4.30 -10.84
CA ASN A 173 -10.30 -5.60 -11.44
C ASN A 173 -8.98 -6.37 -11.60
N ASP A 174 -7.95 -5.73 -12.14
CA ASP A 174 -6.66 -6.36 -12.41
C ASP A 174 -5.94 -6.78 -11.12
N ILE A 175 -5.92 -5.92 -10.09
CA ILE A 175 -5.32 -6.29 -8.81
C ILE A 175 -6.12 -7.41 -8.12
N SER A 176 -7.45 -7.43 -8.29
CA SER A 176 -8.30 -8.45 -7.67
C SER A 176 -8.01 -9.88 -8.19
N THR A 177 -7.33 -10.01 -9.33
CA THR A 177 -6.90 -11.30 -9.89
C THR A 177 -5.68 -11.92 -9.18
N LYS A 178 -4.90 -11.14 -8.41
CA LYS A 178 -3.61 -11.59 -7.84
C LYS A 178 -3.77 -12.31 -6.51
N ASN A 179 -3.07 -13.40 -6.22
CA ASN A 179 -3.44 -14.31 -5.13
C ASN A 179 -3.15 -13.75 -3.73
N HIS A 180 -2.10 -12.94 -3.60
CA HIS A 180 -1.58 -12.46 -2.32
C HIS A 180 -1.50 -10.94 -2.26
N ASN A 181 -1.54 -10.37 -1.05
CA ASN A 181 -1.53 -8.92 -0.85
C ASN A 181 -0.29 -8.24 -1.46
N GLU A 182 0.88 -8.87 -1.34
CA GLU A 182 2.11 -8.40 -1.98
C GLU A 182 2.00 -8.36 -3.51
N GLU A 183 1.39 -9.37 -4.13
CA GLU A 183 1.17 -9.39 -5.58
C GLU A 183 0.15 -8.32 -6.00
N MET A 184 -0.90 -8.12 -5.21
CA MET A 184 -1.88 -7.05 -5.42
C MET A 184 -1.21 -5.67 -5.33
N PHE A 185 -0.31 -5.49 -4.37
CA PHE A 185 0.45 -4.25 -4.18
C PHE A 185 1.36 -3.96 -5.38
N GLU A 186 2.17 -4.94 -5.82
CA GLU A 186 3.05 -4.76 -6.98
C GLU A 186 2.25 -4.51 -8.26
N CYS A 187 1.10 -5.19 -8.40
CA CYS A 187 0.18 -4.96 -9.51
C CYS A 187 -0.39 -3.53 -9.48
N LEU A 188 -0.89 -3.07 -8.33
CA LEU A 188 -1.42 -1.72 -8.16
C LEU A 188 -0.36 -0.67 -8.51
N LYS A 189 0.84 -0.80 -7.93
CA LYS A 189 1.96 0.10 -8.20
C LYS A 189 2.29 0.14 -9.69
N LYS A 190 2.31 -1.02 -10.37
CA LYS A 190 2.55 -1.11 -11.81
C LYS A 190 1.45 -0.40 -12.60
N GLU A 191 0.18 -0.68 -12.33
CA GLU A 191 -0.94 -0.08 -13.06
C GLU A 191 -1.00 1.45 -12.92
N LEU A 192 -0.54 2.00 -11.79
CA LEU A 192 -0.45 3.45 -11.58
C LEU A 192 0.70 4.10 -12.37
N LEU A 193 1.78 3.34 -12.64
CA LEU A 193 2.97 3.82 -13.36
C LEU A 193 2.89 3.57 -14.87
N ASP A 194 2.19 2.52 -15.30
CA ASP A 194 2.14 2.08 -16.69
C ASP A 194 1.27 3.00 -17.55
N SER A 195 1.92 3.92 -18.26
CA SER A 195 1.28 4.85 -19.16
C SER A 195 0.73 4.23 -20.45
N THR A 196 0.75 2.90 -20.59
CA THR A 196 0.27 2.18 -21.79
C THR A 196 -0.99 1.36 -21.54
N ASN A 197 -1.42 1.19 -20.28
CA ASN A 197 -2.63 0.44 -19.92
C ASN A 197 -3.76 1.37 -19.40
N HIS A 198 -4.26 1.19 -18.18
CA HIS A 198 -5.38 1.97 -17.64
C HIS A 198 -5.09 3.48 -17.64
N VAL A 199 -3.85 3.88 -17.37
CA VAL A 199 -3.45 5.31 -17.44
C VAL A 199 -3.57 5.85 -18.86
N ALA A 200 -3.27 5.04 -19.89
CA ALA A 200 -3.46 5.46 -21.29
C ALA A 200 -4.94 5.69 -21.57
N GLY A 201 -5.81 4.77 -21.14
CA GLY A 201 -7.26 4.92 -21.26
C GLY A 201 -7.78 6.19 -20.59
N LEU A 202 -7.24 6.53 -19.42
CA LEU A 202 -7.60 7.73 -18.68
C LEU A 202 -7.15 9.03 -19.38
N THR A 203 -5.99 9.01 -20.06
CA THR A 203 -5.30 10.24 -20.50
C THR A 203 -5.33 10.49 -22.01
N ALA A 204 -5.57 9.48 -22.85
CA ALA A 204 -5.29 9.54 -24.28
C ALA A 204 -6.08 10.61 -25.05
N ASN A 205 -7.35 10.86 -24.70
CA ASN A 205 -8.24 11.72 -25.50
C ASN A 205 -8.93 12.82 -24.69
N TRP A 206 -8.64 12.91 -23.40
CA TRP A 206 -9.32 13.82 -22.52
C TRP A 206 -8.62 15.19 -22.53
N GLN A 207 -9.05 16.05 -23.45
CA GLN A 207 -8.56 17.42 -23.65
C GLN A 207 -9.22 18.42 -22.67
#